data_AF-A0AAF0Q3Y0-F1
#
_entry.id   AF-A0AAF0Q3Y0-F1
#
_cell.length_a   1.000
_cell.length_b   1.000
_cell.length_c   1.000
_cell.angle_alpha   90.00
_cell.angle_beta   90.00
_cell.angle_gamma   90.00
#
_symmetry.space_group_name_H-M   'P 1'
#
loop_
_entity.id
_entity.type
_entity.pdbx_description
1 polymer ?
#
loop_
_entity_poly.entity_id
_entity_poly.type
_entity_poly.pdbx_seq_one_letter_code
_entity_poly.pdbx_strand_id
1 'polypeptide(L)'
;MLYIINAFLFFLLQSRAHPREIMTEVLKALQELNVCWKKIGQYNMKCRWVPSVPGHHDGMGVNSMHGNQFFGDDSSIIENDGDTKLTNVVKFEVQLYKTREEKYLLDLQRLQGPQFLFLDLCAAFLAQLRVL
;
A
#
# COMPACT_ATOMS: atom_id res chain seq x y z
N MET A 1 24.53 -0.91 -6.35
CA MET A 1 23.29 -1.69 -6.12
C MET A 1 22.06 -0.82 -5.84
N LEU A 2 22.18 0.28 -5.08
CA LEU A 2 21.06 1.20 -4.75
C LEU A 2 20.40 1.90 -5.97
N TYR A 3 21.17 2.18 -7.03
CA TYR A 3 20.67 2.78 -8.28
C TYR A 3 19.82 1.82 -9.14
N ILE A 4 20.04 0.50 -9.01
CA ILE A 4 19.28 -0.50 -9.79
C ILE A 4 17.87 -0.63 -9.21
N ILE A 5 17.73 -0.65 -7.88
CA ILE A 5 16.42 -0.73 -7.21
C ILE A 5 15.55 0.51 -7.50
N ASN A 6 16.17 1.69 -7.66
CA ASN A 6 15.45 2.91 -8.06
C ASN A 6 14.90 2.85 -9.50
N ALA A 7 15.62 2.20 -10.42
CA ALA A 7 15.19 2.09 -11.81
C ALA A 7 14.06 1.05 -12.01
N PHE A 8 13.96 0.03 -11.16
CA PHE A 8 12.98 -1.06 -11.29
C PHE A 8 11.52 -0.65 -11.02
N LEU A 9 11.31 0.50 -10.40
CA LEU A 9 9.99 0.97 -9.97
C LEU A 9 9.29 1.86 -11.02
N PHE A 10 10.09 2.59 -11.80
CA PHE A 10 9.61 3.61 -12.75
C PHE A 10 9.01 3.01 -14.05
N PHE A 11 9.15 1.70 -14.25
CA PHE A 11 8.77 0.98 -15.48
C PHE A 11 7.98 -0.29 -15.18
N LEU A 12 7.19 -0.32 -14.10
CA LEU A 12 6.57 -1.56 -13.60
C LEU A 12 5.79 -2.33 -14.66
N LEU A 13 5.15 -1.66 -15.61
CA LEU A 13 4.56 -2.32 -16.76
C LEU A 13 4.42 -1.38 -17.96
N GLN A 14 4.79 -1.85 -19.15
CA GLN A 14 4.46 -1.21 -20.42
C GLN A 14 3.34 -1.99 -21.10
N SER A 15 2.22 -1.35 -21.40
CA SER A 15 1.08 -1.97 -22.08
C SER A 15 0.64 -1.17 -23.32
N ARG A 16 0.07 -1.88 -24.30
CA ARG A 16 -0.62 -1.29 -25.46
C ARG A 16 -2.14 -1.27 -25.30
N ALA A 17 -2.65 -1.78 -24.18
CA ALA A 17 -4.08 -1.81 -23.89
C ALA A 17 -4.65 -0.38 -23.76
N HIS A 18 -5.96 -0.26 -23.92
CA HIS A 18 -6.62 1.02 -23.77
C HIS A 18 -6.49 1.51 -22.31
N PRO A 19 -6.20 2.80 -22.02
CA PRO A 19 -5.94 3.27 -20.65
C PRO A 19 -7.10 2.97 -19.68
N ARG A 20 -8.33 2.88 -20.19
CA ARG A 20 -9.49 2.45 -19.39
C ARG A 20 -9.35 1.01 -18.88
N GLU A 21 -8.88 0.10 -19.71
CA GLU A 21 -8.68 -1.32 -19.35
C GLU A 21 -7.53 -1.44 -18.35
N ILE A 22 -6.42 -0.75 -18.62
CA ILE A 22 -5.26 -0.69 -17.70
C ILE A 22 -5.71 -0.22 -16.32
N MET A 23 -6.44 0.89 -16.26
CA MET A 23 -6.91 1.45 -14.99
C MET A 23 -7.94 0.54 -14.30
N THR A 24 -8.72 -0.24 -15.07
CA THR A 24 -9.66 -1.21 -14.50
C THR A 24 -8.90 -2.31 -13.75
N GLU A 25 -7.85 -2.86 -14.36
CA GLU A 25 -7.01 -3.88 -13.70
C GLU A 25 -6.23 -3.30 -12.52
N VAL A 26 -5.70 -2.09 -12.64
CA VAL A 26 -5.06 -1.38 -11.51
C VAL A 26 -6.02 -1.26 -10.33
N LEU A 27 -7.26 -0.80 -10.57
CA LEU A 27 -8.25 -0.62 -9.51
C LEU A 27 -8.65 -1.95 -8.86
N LYS A 28 -8.78 -3.03 -9.64
CA LYS A 28 -9.02 -4.39 -9.12
C LYS A 28 -7.87 -4.85 -8.22
N ALA A 29 -6.63 -4.70 -8.67
CA ALA A 29 -5.45 -5.09 -7.89
C ALA A 29 -5.34 -4.30 -6.57
N LEU A 30 -5.63 -2.98 -6.61
CA LEU A 30 -5.67 -2.17 -5.39
C LEU A 30 -6.76 -2.66 -4.42
N GLN A 31 -7.93 -3.05 -4.93
CA GLN A 31 -9.03 -3.59 -4.13
C GLN A 31 -8.66 -4.93 -3.49
N GLU A 32 -8.11 -5.86 -4.24
CA GLU A 32 -7.71 -7.19 -3.75
C GLU A 32 -6.62 -7.12 -2.67
N LEU A 33 -5.78 -6.08 -2.71
CA LEU A 33 -4.73 -5.83 -1.73
C LEU A 33 -5.17 -4.96 -0.55
N ASN A 34 -6.46 -4.60 -0.46
CA ASN A 34 -7.01 -3.71 0.57
C ASN A 34 -6.27 -2.36 0.65
N VAL A 35 -5.82 -1.84 -0.49
CA VAL A 35 -5.21 -0.51 -0.56
C VAL A 35 -6.32 0.53 -0.54
N CYS A 36 -6.16 1.62 0.20
CA CYS A 36 -7.04 2.79 0.06
C CYS A 36 -6.45 3.76 -0.95
N TRP A 37 -7.23 4.25 -1.90
CA TRP A 37 -6.76 5.22 -2.90
C TRP A 37 -7.68 6.42 -3.07
N LYS A 38 -7.12 7.51 -3.57
CA LYS A 38 -7.85 8.68 -4.05
C LYS A 38 -7.27 9.18 -5.35
N LYS A 39 -8.13 9.57 -6.29
CA LYS A 39 -7.71 10.23 -7.53
C LYS A 39 -7.22 11.64 -7.22
N ILE A 40 -6.08 12.01 -7.78
CA ILE A 40 -5.53 13.37 -7.67
C ILE A 40 -5.31 14.04 -9.04
N GLY A 41 -5.36 13.27 -10.13
CA GLY A 41 -5.22 13.77 -11.49
C GLY A 41 -5.73 12.77 -12.52
N GLN A 42 -5.52 13.07 -13.80
CA GLN A 42 -5.85 12.12 -14.86
C GLN A 42 -4.92 10.92 -14.76
N TYR A 43 -5.50 9.74 -14.49
CA TYR A 43 -4.76 8.50 -14.27
C TYR A 43 -3.68 8.58 -13.18
N ASN A 44 -3.87 9.48 -12.22
CA ASN A 44 -2.99 9.64 -11.05
C ASN A 44 -3.79 9.42 -9.76
N MET A 45 -3.28 8.55 -8.90
CA MET A 45 -3.88 8.21 -7.62
C MET A 45 -2.85 8.19 -6.50
N LYS A 46 -3.20 8.78 -5.35
CA LYS A 46 -2.46 8.57 -4.10
C LYS A 46 -3.06 7.41 -3.33
N CYS A 47 -2.19 6.51 -2.90
CA CYS A 47 -2.54 5.25 -2.29
C CYS A 47 -1.95 5.16 -0.88
N ARG A 48 -2.64 4.44 -0.01
CA ARG A 48 -2.22 4.11 1.35
C ARG A 48 -2.51 2.63 1.58
N TRP A 49 -1.48 1.89 1.94
CA TRP A 49 -1.58 0.48 2.27
C TRP A 49 -1.13 0.24 3.71
N VAL A 50 -1.85 -0.64 4.39
CA VAL A 50 -1.51 -1.14 5.73
C VAL A 50 -1.60 -2.67 5.63
N PRO A 51 -0.47 -3.40 5.72
CA PRO A 51 -0.46 -4.85 5.72
C PRO A 51 -1.31 -5.34 6.89
N SER A 52 -2.20 -6.29 6.61
CA SER A 52 -2.91 -7.01 7.65
C SER A 52 -1.88 -7.77 8.49
N VAL A 53 -1.80 -7.46 9.78
CA VAL A 53 -0.97 -8.23 10.71
C VAL A 53 -1.65 -9.59 10.89
N PRO A 54 -1.02 -10.72 10.52
CA PRO A 54 -1.61 -12.04 10.76
C PRO A 54 -1.65 -12.26 12.27
N GLY A 55 -2.83 -12.12 12.88
CA GLY A 55 -3.00 -12.28 14.33
C GLY A 55 -4.12 -11.45 14.98
N HIS A 56 -4.69 -10.47 14.29
CA HIS A 56 -5.92 -9.81 14.73
C HIS A 56 -7.08 -10.26 13.82
N HIS A 57 -7.71 -11.36 14.21
CA HIS A 57 -8.97 -11.80 13.65
C HIS A 57 -10.03 -10.70 13.94
N ASP A 58 -10.45 -9.98 12.90
CA ASP A 58 -11.60 -9.10 12.95
C ASP A 58 -12.83 -9.91 13.36
N GLY A 59 -13.33 -9.66 14.57
CA GLY A 59 -14.51 -10.30 15.10
C GLY A 59 -15.11 -9.50 16.25
N MET A 60 -15.71 -8.36 15.95
CA MET A 60 -17.06 -7.97 16.41
C MET A 60 -17.34 -6.50 16.06
N GLY A 61 -18.41 -6.26 15.31
CA GLY A 61 -19.09 -4.99 15.33
C GLY A 61 -19.89 -4.80 16.63
N VAL A 62 -20.36 -3.55 16.78
CA VAL A 62 -21.42 -3.01 17.65
C VAL A 62 -21.17 -2.83 19.17
N ASN A 63 -21.24 -1.54 19.53
CA ASN A 63 -21.78 -0.92 20.76
C ASN A 63 -20.85 -0.54 21.93
N SER A 64 -20.99 0.75 22.27
CA SER A 64 -20.59 1.43 23.50
C SER A 64 -21.07 0.76 24.80
N MET A 65 -20.30 1.07 25.86
CA MET A 65 -20.67 1.28 27.27
C MET A 65 -20.37 0.17 28.31
N HIS A 66 -19.78 0.63 29.42
CA HIS A 66 -19.52 -0.01 30.73
C HIS A 66 -18.42 -1.07 30.74
N GLY A 67 -17.48 -1.14 31.70
CA GLY A 67 -17.27 -0.48 32.99
C GLY A 67 -16.32 -1.39 33.79
N ASN A 68 -15.37 -0.80 34.51
CA ASN A 68 -14.41 -1.38 35.46
C ASN A 68 -14.38 -2.91 35.69
N GLN A 69 -13.18 -3.52 35.59
CA GLN A 69 -12.66 -4.24 36.76
C GLN A 69 -11.12 -4.33 36.77
N PHE A 70 -10.61 -3.94 37.94
CA PHE A 70 -9.24 -3.83 38.42
C PHE A 70 -8.67 -5.23 38.72
N PHE A 71 -7.35 -5.44 38.64
CA PHE A 71 -6.48 -6.10 39.65
C PHE A 71 -5.09 -6.46 39.07
N GLY A 72 -4.03 -6.01 39.75
CA GLY A 72 -2.67 -6.56 39.60
C GLY A 72 -1.53 -5.54 39.54
N ASP A 73 -1.31 -4.82 40.64
CA ASP A 73 -0.14 -3.96 40.92
C ASP A 73 1.11 -4.80 41.22
N ASP A 74 2.27 -4.48 40.62
CA ASP A 74 3.52 -4.08 41.32
C ASP A 74 4.70 -3.89 40.33
N SER A 75 5.59 -2.98 40.70
CA SER A 75 6.94 -2.66 40.18
C SER A 75 7.07 -1.57 39.11
N SER A 76 7.14 -0.34 39.62
CA SER A 76 7.84 0.81 39.04
C SER A 76 9.29 0.48 38.62
N ILE A 77 9.72 0.94 37.44
CA ILE A 77 10.91 1.79 37.20
C ILE A 77 11.00 2.13 35.69
N ILE A 78 11.35 3.39 35.46
CA ILE A 78 11.36 4.19 34.23
C ILE A 78 12.22 3.57 33.11
N GLU A 79 11.74 3.62 31.86
CA GLU A 79 12.44 4.21 30.69
C GLU A 79 11.68 3.93 29.37
N ASN A 80 10.99 4.97 28.89
CA ASN A 80 10.86 5.35 27.48
C ASN A 80 10.87 4.21 26.44
N ASP A 81 9.93 3.27 26.51
CA ASP A 81 9.58 2.48 25.34
C ASP A 81 8.71 3.37 24.46
N GLY A 82 9.39 4.19 23.67
CA GLY A 82 8.77 4.95 22.60
C GLY A 82 8.04 3.95 21.75
N ASP A 83 6.73 3.88 21.96
CA ASP A 83 5.70 3.13 21.26
C ASP A 83 5.85 3.40 19.76
N THR A 84 6.89 2.78 19.22
CA THR A 84 7.21 2.70 17.82
C THR A 84 6.27 1.63 17.35
N LYS A 85 4.98 1.94 17.37
CA LYS A 85 4.00 1.31 16.50
C LYS A 85 4.62 1.50 15.13
N LEU A 86 5.41 0.52 14.69
CA LEU A 86 6.08 0.51 13.40
C LEU A 86 4.90 0.63 12.47
N THR A 87 4.65 1.86 12.04
CA THR A 87 3.54 2.15 11.17
C THR A 87 4.00 1.50 9.87
N ASN A 88 3.63 0.23 9.69
CA ASN A 88 3.82 -0.56 8.48
C ASN A 88 2.93 0.03 7.37
N VAL A 89 2.79 1.34 7.34
CA VAL A 89 1.94 2.09 6.45
C VAL A 89 2.82 2.53 5.30
N VAL A 90 2.46 2.10 4.11
CA VAL A 90 3.11 2.51 2.87
C VAL A 90 2.21 3.50 2.18
N LYS A 91 2.74 4.69 1.87
CA LYS A 91 2.07 5.66 0.99
C LYS A 91 2.83 5.67 -0.33
N PHE A 92 2.10 5.58 -1.41
CA PHE A 92 2.68 5.58 -2.75
C PHE A 92 1.73 6.27 -3.72
N GLU A 93 2.25 6.64 -4.88
CA GLU A 93 1.51 7.21 -5.99
C GLU A 93 1.47 6.20 -7.12
N VAL A 94 0.33 6.09 -7.80
CA VAL A 94 0.18 5.34 -9.04
C VAL A 94 -0.05 6.35 -10.14
N GLN A 95 0.74 6.28 -11.20
CA GLN A 95 0.63 7.15 -12.36
C GLN A 95 0.73 6.35 -13.65
N LEU A 96 -0.22 6.59 -14.55
CA LEU A 96 -0.16 6.08 -15.92
C LEU A 96 0.37 7.18 -16.85
N TYR A 97 1.46 6.92 -17.56
CA TYR A 97 2.03 7.82 -18.54
C TYR A 97 1.78 7.30 -19.96
N LYS A 98 1.53 8.21 -20.91
CA LYS A 98 1.49 7.89 -22.34
C LYS A 98 2.87 8.13 -22.95
N THR A 99 3.41 7.15 -23.66
CA THR A 99 4.67 7.26 -24.38
C THR A 99 4.44 7.78 -25.80
N ARG A 100 5.54 8.13 -26.50
CA ARG A 100 5.51 8.58 -27.90
C ARG A 100 5.03 7.51 -28.89
N GLU A 101 5.05 6.24 -28.48
CA GLU A 101 4.67 5.09 -29.32
C GLU A 101 3.23 4.61 -29.05
N GLU A 102 2.36 5.48 -28.51
CA GLU A 102 0.98 5.12 -28.13
C GLU A 102 0.91 3.95 -27.12
N LYS A 103 2.00 3.72 -26.37
CA LYS A 103 2.03 2.78 -25.26
C LYS A 103 1.80 3.51 -23.94
N TYR A 104 1.42 2.77 -22.93
CA TYR A 104 1.24 3.28 -21.58
C TYR A 104 2.23 2.64 -20.62
N LEU A 105 2.79 3.47 -19.73
CA LEU A 105 3.69 3.06 -18.66
C LEU A 105 3.00 3.26 -17.32
N LEU A 106 2.90 2.19 -16.54
CA LEU A 106 2.43 2.25 -15.17
C LEU A 106 3.63 2.41 -14.23
N ASP A 107 3.62 3.49 -13.46
CA ASP A 107 4.61 3.81 -12.43
C ASP A 107 3.97 3.74 -11.04
N LEU A 108 4.68 3.13 -10.09
CA LEU A 108 4.33 3.16 -8.66
C LEU A 108 5.47 3.86 -7.92
N GLN A 109 5.24 5.05 -7.38
CA GLN A 109 6.25 5.81 -6.68
C GLN A 109 6.04 5.76 -5.16
N ARG A 110 7.00 5.23 -4.38
CA ARG A 110 6.93 5.31 -2.91
C ARG A 110 7.03 6.75 -2.44
N LEU A 111 6.07 7.19 -1.63
CA LEU A 111 6.04 8.50 -0.98
C LEU A 111 6.48 8.42 0.49
N GLN A 112 6.04 7.38 1.22
CA GLN A 112 6.35 7.16 2.63
C GLN A 112 6.29 5.66 2.98
N GLY A 113 6.99 5.25 4.04
CA GLY A 113 6.93 3.90 4.60
C GLY A 113 8.20 3.08 4.32
N PRO A 114 8.34 1.88 4.91
CA PRO A 114 9.52 1.04 4.75
C PRO A 114 9.74 0.62 3.28
N GLN A 115 10.99 0.65 2.82
CA GLN A 115 11.32 0.33 1.42
C GLN A 115 11.03 -1.13 1.07
N PHE A 116 11.44 -2.08 1.92
CA PHE A 116 11.20 -3.50 1.68
C PHE A 116 9.71 -3.84 1.63
N LEU A 117 8.94 -3.28 2.57
CA LEU A 117 7.49 -3.46 2.58
C LEU A 117 6.81 -2.94 1.31
N PHE A 118 7.31 -1.85 0.76
CA PHE A 118 6.83 -1.33 -0.51
C PHE A 118 7.25 -2.22 -1.70
N LEU A 119 8.43 -2.86 -1.67
CA LEU A 119 8.81 -3.85 -2.67
C LEU A 119 7.91 -5.09 -2.61
N ASP A 120 7.56 -5.56 -1.41
CA ASP A 120 6.59 -6.66 -1.22
C ASP A 120 5.22 -6.29 -1.78
N LEU A 121 4.76 -5.06 -1.52
CA LEU A 121 3.53 -4.53 -2.11
C LEU A 121 3.60 -4.50 -3.64
N CYS A 122 4.71 -4.05 -4.24
CA CYS A 122 4.87 -4.03 -5.69
C CYS A 122 4.81 -5.46 -6.27
N ALA A 123 5.46 -6.42 -5.63
CA ALA A 123 5.41 -7.82 -6.06
C ALA A 123 3.99 -8.39 -5.99
N ALA A 124 3.27 -8.16 -4.89
CA ALA A 124 1.89 -8.57 -4.74
C ALA A 124 0.97 -7.87 -5.75
N PHE A 125 1.17 -6.57 -5.99
CA PHE A 125 0.41 -5.79 -6.96
C PHE A 125 0.61 -6.30 -8.39
N LEU A 126 1.85 -6.54 -8.80
CA LEU A 126 2.15 -7.14 -10.11
C LEU A 126 1.54 -8.53 -10.27
N ALA A 127 1.51 -9.34 -9.21
CA ALA A 127 0.90 -10.66 -9.26
C ALA A 127 -0.62 -10.61 -9.46
N GLN A 128 -1.30 -9.55 -8.99
CA GLN A 128 -2.73 -9.34 -9.21
C GLN A 128 -3.07 -8.72 -10.56
N LEU A 129 -2.13 -8.04 -11.22
CA LEU A 129 -2.33 -7.59 -12.59
C LEU A 129 -2.40 -8.82 -13.50
N ARG A 130 -3.62 -9.22 -13.85
CA ARG A 130 -3.87 -10.21 -14.90
C ARG A 130 -3.32 -9.61 -16.19
N VAL A 131 -2.15 -10.09 -16.59
CA VAL A 131 -1.30 -9.58 -17.68
C VAL A 131 -2.13 -8.84 -18.76
N LEU A 132 -1.98 -7.52 -18.78
CA LEU A 132 -2.51 -6.61 -19.81
C LEU A 132 -1.89 -6.84 -21.18
#